data_AF-A0A2E0LIK0-F1
#
_entry.id   AF-A0A2E0LIK0-F1
#
_cell.length_a   1.000
_cell.length_b   1.000
_cell.length_c   1.000
_cell.angle_alpha   90.00
_cell.angle_beta   90.00
_cell.angle_gamma   90.00
#
_symmetry.space_group_name_H-M   'P 1'
#
loop_
_entity.id
_entity.type
_entity.pdbx_description
1 polymer ?
#
loop_
_entity_poly.entity_id
_entity_poly.type
_entity_poly.pdbx_seq_one_letter_code
_entity_poly.pdbx_strand_id
1 'polypeptide(L)'
;MTAVFKTFASAIAMVALLIVYLIIEVVLAMVVYMYLALNHVEFFGHLVGLSRTVLNVFANQLEYWSPELANQAYTSLLGELGPKSILLLLIGLIVSAIGRLLTWMVRRWFSSAHYA
;
A
#
# COMPACT_ATOMS: atom_id res chain seq x y z
N MET A 1 -24.09 16.67 -28.46
CA MET A 1 -24.06 15.22 -28.12
C MET A 1 -22.65 14.62 -28.24
N THR A 2 -21.86 14.99 -29.25
CA THR A 2 -20.47 14.51 -29.46
C THR A 2 -19.46 14.93 -28.39
N ALA A 3 -19.58 16.14 -27.82
CA ALA A 3 -18.68 16.62 -26.75
C ALA A 3 -18.89 15.84 -25.44
N VAL A 4 -20.15 15.58 -25.07
CA VAL A 4 -20.52 14.80 -23.88
C VAL A 4 -20.00 13.36 -23.98
N PHE A 5 -20.13 12.73 -25.15
CA PHE A 5 -19.60 11.39 -25.38
C PHE A 5 -18.06 11.35 -25.28
N LYS A 6 -17.36 12.35 -25.83
CA LYS A 6 -15.90 12.45 -25.71
C LYS A 6 -15.44 12.61 -24.26
N THR A 7 -16.12 13.44 -23.47
CA THR A 7 -15.80 13.60 -22.04
C THR A 7 -16.00 12.30 -21.26
N PHE A 8 -17.11 11.59 -21.52
CA PHE A 8 -17.37 10.30 -20.88
C PHE A 8 -16.33 9.24 -21.25
N ALA A 9 -16.00 9.10 -22.53
CA ALA A 9 -14.97 8.18 -22.98
C ALA A 9 -13.59 8.49 -22.37
N SER A 10 -13.23 9.77 -22.26
CA SER A 10 -11.98 10.19 -21.61
C SER A 10 -11.93 9.87 -20.11
N ALA A 11 -13.06 10.03 -19.41
CA ALA A 11 -13.16 9.71 -17.99
C ALA A 11 -12.99 8.20 -17.76
N ILE A 12 -13.65 7.37 -18.58
CA ILE A 12 -13.52 5.91 -18.52
C ILE A 12 -12.07 5.49 -18.80
N ALA A 13 -11.44 6.07 -19.82
CA ALA A 13 -10.04 5.78 -20.14
C ALA A 13 -9.09 6.17 -18.98
N MET A 14 -9.36 7.30 -18.31
CA MET A 14 -8.55 7.74 -17.17
C MET A 14 -8.72 6.83 -15.96
N VAL A 15 -9.94 6.38 -15.66
CA VAL A 15 -10.20 5.40 -14.60
C VAL A 15 -9.51 4.08 -14.90
N ALA A 16 -9.61 3.58 -16.14
CA ALA A 16 -8.92 2.35 -16.54
C ALA A 16 -7.40 2.47 -16.37
N LEU A 17 -6.81 3.60 -16.72
CA LEU A 17 -5.37 3.85 -16.57
C LEU A 17 -4.96 3.89 -15.08
N LEU A 18 -5.77 4.52 -14.22
CA LEU A 18 -5.55 4.51 -12.77
C LEU A 18 -5.59 3.09 -12.19
N ILE A 19 -6.52 2.26 -12.64
CA ILE A 19 -6.61 0.85 -12.22
C ILE A 19 -5.35 0.08 -12.63
N VAL A 20 -4.90 0.24 -13.87
CA VAL A 20 -3.67 -0.40 -14.35
C VAL A 20 -2.46 0.04 -13.53
N TYR A 21 -2.36 1.34 -13.23
CA TYR A 21 -1.28 1.87 -12.39
C TYR A 21 -1.31 1.26 -10.98
N LEU A 22 -2.50 1.16 -10.38
CA LEU A 22 -2.68 0.53 -9.06
C LEU A 22 -2.23 -0.94 -9.07
N ILE A 23 -2.58 -1.70 -10.11
CA ILE A 23 -2.17 -3.11 -10.24
C ILE A 23 -0.63 -3.20 -10.28
N ILE A 24 0.03 -2.32 -11.03
CA ILE A 24 1.50 -2.28 -11.11
C ILE A 24 2.10 -1.95 -9.74
N GLU A 25 1.54 -0.98 -9.00
CA GLU A 25 2.00 -0.63 -7.65
C GLU A 25 1.87 -1.81 -6.68
N VAL A 26 0.74 -2.53 -6.73
CA VAL A 26 0.52 -3.71 -5.88
C VAL A 26 1.52 -4.82 -6.21
N VAL A 27 1.74 -5.11 -7.48
CA VAL A 27 2.73 -6.13 -7.89
C VAL A 27 4.13 -5.74 -7.45
N LEU A 28 4.53 -4.48 -7.63
CA LEU A 28 5.82 -3.98 -7.15
C LEU A 28 5.95 -4.10 -5.63
N ALA A 29 4.91 -3.75 -4.88
CA ALA A 29 4.92 -3.88 -3.43
C ALA A 29 5.07 -5.35 -3.00
N MET A 30 4.40 -6.28 -3.67
CA MET A 30 4.55 -7.72 -3.42
C MET A 30 5.97 -8.21 -3.74
N VAL A 31 6.57 -7.73 -4.83
CA VAL A 31 7.96 -8.08 -5.19
C VAL A 31 8.94 -7.54 -4.15
N VAL A 32 8.79 -6.29 -3.71
CA VAL A 32 9.64 -5.68 -2.67
C VAL A 32 9.47 -6.43 -1.34
N TYR A 33 8.24 -6.76 -0.97
CA TYR A 33 7.94 -7.57 0.21
C TYR A 33 8.65 -8.93 0.14
N MET A 34 8.52 -9.63 -0.98
CA MET A 34 9.15 -10.94 -1.19
C MET A 34 10.68 -10.83 -1.19
N TYR A 35 11.22 -9.80 -1.82
CA TYR A 35 12.66 -9.53 -1.83
C TYR A 35 13.20 -9.34 -0.40
N LEU A 36 12.53 -8.52 0.42
CA LEU A 36 12.89 -8.31 1.82
C LEU A 36 12.75 -9.60 2.64
N ALA A 37 11.67 -10.35 2.43
CA ALA A 37 11.41 -11.60 3.13
C ALA A 37 12.45 -12.69 2.83
N LEU A 38 13.03 -12.71 1.63
CA LEU A 38 14.00 -13.74 1.21
C LEU A 38 15.46 -13.33 1.43
N ASN A 39 15.82 -12.06 1.20
CA ASN A 39 17.21 -11.60 1.22
C ASN A 39 17.61 -10.96 2.54
N HIS A 40 16.66 -10.42 3.31
CA HIS A 40 16.93 -9.66 4.53
C HIS A 40 16.01 -10.10 5.67
N VAL A 41 16.05 -11.39 6.01
CA VAL A 41 15.15 -12.01 7.00
C VAL A 41 15.21 -11.32 8.37
N GLU A 42 16.38 -10.91 8.84
CA GLU A 42 16.52 -10.21 10.13
C GLU A 42 15.83 -8.83 10.12
N PHE A 43 16.05 -8.05 9.07
CA PHE A 43 15.41 -6.74 8.90
C PHE A 43 13.91 -6.88 8.68
N PHE A 44 13.49 -7.87 7.89
CA PHE A 44 12.08 -8.20 7.69
C PHE A 44 11.41 -8.60 9.00
N GLY A 45 12.06 -9.44 9.82
CA GLY A 45 11.59 -9.81 11.15
C GLY A 45 11.44 -8.60 12.08
N HIS A 46 12.38 -7.65 12.02
CA HIS A 46 12.30 -6.40 12.78
C HIS A 46 11.09 -5.55 12.34
N LEU A 47 10.87 -5.38 11.04
CA LEU A 47 9.72 -4.65 10.51
C LEU A 47 8.38 -5.33 10.87
N VAL A 48 8.32 -6.66 10.83
CA VAL A 48 7.14 -7.42 11.28
C VAL A 48 6.93 -7.19 12.79
N GLY A 49 8.01 -7.16 13.57
CA GLY A 49 7.99 -6.82 14.99
C GLY A 49 7.38 -5.45 15.26
N LEU A 50 7.82 -4.41 14.54
CA LEU A 50 7.24 -3.07 14.63
C LEU A 50 5.75 -3.06 14.28
N SER A 51 5.36 -3.79 13.23
CA SER A 51 3.96 -3.91 12.82
C SER A 51 3.12 -4.62 13.90
N ARG A 52 3.69 -5.62 14.57
CA ARG A 52 3.07 -6.30 15.73
C ARG A 52 2.89 -5.35 16.92
N THR A 53 3.86 -4.49 17.18
CA THR A 53 3.74 -3.48 18.25
C THR A 53 2.58 -2.52 17.98
N VAL A 54 2.42 -2.06 16.72
CA VAL A 54 1.27 -1.22 16.34
C VAL A 54 -0.05 -1.96 16.54
N LEU A 55 -0.12 -3.23 16.13
CA LEU A 55 -1.29 -4.08 16.38
C LEU A 55 -1.60 -4.26 17.85
N ASN A 56 -0.59 -4.46 18.70
CA ASN A 56 -0.79 -4.59 20.13
C ASN A 56 -1.36 -3.30 20.73
N VAL A 57 -0.97 -2.11 20.24
CA VAL A 57 -1.57 -0.84 20.68
C VAL A 57 -3.06 -0.80 20.32
N PHE A 58 -3.41 -1.15 19.07
CA PHE A 58 -4.81 -1.21 18.66
C PHE A 58 -5.60 -2.28 19.41
N ALA A 59 -5.00 -3.43 19.67
CA ALA A 59 -5.63 -4.53 20.37
C ALA A 59 -5.87 -4.21 21.85
N ASN A 60 -4.90 -3.55 22.52
CA ASN A 60 -5.09 -3.03 23.88
C ASN A 60 -6.21 -1.98 23.94
N GLN A 61 -6.30 -1.11 22.93
CA GLN A 61 -7.37 -0.12 22.84
C GLN A 61 -8.74 -0.79 22.60
N LEU A 62 -8.78 -1.83 21.78
CA LEU A 62 -9.98 -2.60 21.49
C LEU A 62 -10.42 -3.42 22.70
N GLU A 63 -9.48 -3.97 23.47
CA GLU A 63 -9.73 -4.66 24.73
C GLU A 63 -10.34 -3.73 25.79
N TYR A 64 -9.90 -2.47 25.83
CA TYR A 64 -10.51 -1.45 26.69
C TYR A 64 -11.97 -1.12 26.30
N TRP A 65 -12.30 -1.14 25.01
CA TRP A 65 -13.66 -0.83 24.52
C TRP A 65 -14.59 -2.05 24.45
N SER A 66 -14.06 -3.23 24.16
CA SER A 66 -14.81 -4.48 24.00
C SER A 66 -13.91 -5.70 24.24
N PRO A 67 -13.88 -6.21 25.48
CA PRO A 67 -13.03 -7.35 25.86
C PRO A 67 -13.37 -8.65 25.12
N GLU A 68 -14.66 -8.88 24.83
CA GLU A 68 -15.13 -10.09 24.14
C GLU A 68 -14.67 -10.16 22.68
N LEU A 69 -14.68 -9.02 21.97
CA LEU A 69 -14.20 -8.93 20.59
C LEU A 69 -12.67 -9.04 20.50
N ALA A 70 -11.95 -8.49 21.47
CA ALA A 70 -10.49 -8.60 21.54
C ALA A 70 -10.06 -10.08 21.70
N ASN A 71 -10.71 -10.83 22.58
CA ASN A 71 -10.38 -12.23 22.82
C ASN A 71 -10.63 -13.13 21.59
N GLN A 72 -11.68 -12.85 20.82
CA GLN A 72 -11.92 -13.52 19.53
C GLN A 72 -10.91 -13.11 18.45
N ALA A 73 -10.51 -11.85 18.40
CA ALA A 73 -9.52 -11.37 17.43
C ALA A 73 -8.14 -12.02 17.66
N TYR A 74 -7.70 -12.14 18.92
CA TYR A 74 -6.43 -12.77 19.30
C TYR A 74 -6.37 -14.27 18.99
N THR A 75 -7.50 -14.98 19.12
CA THR A 75 -7.59 -16.43 18.83
C THR A 75 -7.78 -16.74 17.35
N SER A 76 -7.96 -15.72 16.50
CA SER A 76 -8.19 -15.90 15.07
C SER A 76 -6.93 -15.66 14.22
N LEU A 77 -7.03 -16.03 12.94
CA LEU A 77 -6.06 -15.72 11.88
C LEU A 77 -5.69 -14.23 11.80
N LEU A 78 -6.50 -13.31 12.35
CA LEU A 78 -6.15 -11.88 12.43
C LEU A 78 -4.96 -11.62 13.35
N GLY A 79 -4.78 -12.40 14.43
CA GLY A 79 -3.62 -12.29 15.32
C GLY A 79 -2.31 -12.72 14.66
N GLU A 80 -2.37 -13.74 13.80
CA GLU A 80 -1.18 -14.27 13.09
C GLU A 80 -0.87 -13.55 11.78
N LEU A 81 -1.91 -13.18 11.02
CA LEU A 81 -1.76 -12.50 9.72
C LEU A 81 -1.73 -10.98 9.84
N GLY A 82 -2.23 -10.41 10.93
CA GLY A 82 -2.31 -8.97 11.14
C GLY A 82 -0.96 -8.26 10.98
N PRO A 83 0.11 -8.70 11.66
CA PRO A 83 1.40 -8.01 11.56
C PRO A 83 1.97 -8.02 10.14
N LYS A 84 1.71 -9.10 9.38
CA LYS A 84 2.18 -9.25 8.01
C LYS A 84 1.36 -8.41 7.03
N SER A 85 0.04 -8.32 7.21
CA SER A 85 -0.82 -7.52 6.35
C SER A 85 -0.60 -6.01 6.54
N ILE A 86 -0.38 -5.55 7.79
CA ILE A 86 0.00 -4.16 8.07
C ILE A 86 1.34 -3.82 7.44
N LEU A 87 2.32 -4.73 7.55
CA LEU A 87 3.62 -4.54 6.93
C LEU A 87 3.54 -4.48 5.40
N LEU A 88 2.75 -5.35 4.77
CA LEU A 88 2.50 -5.30 3.34
C LEU A 88 1.84 -3.98 2.93
N LEU A 89 0.88 -3.49 3.73
CA LEU A 89 0.25 -2.18 3.53
C LEU A 89 1.26 -1.03 3.62
N LEU A 90 2.12 -1.04 4.63
CA LEU A 90 3.18 -0.05 4.82
C LEU A 90 4.17 -0.05 3.66
N ILE A 91 4.62 -1.23 3.22
CA ILE A 91 5.48 -1.38 2.05
C ILE A 91 4.75 -0.87 0.80
N GLY A 92 3.47 -1.22 0.63
CA GLY A 92 2.64 -0.74 -0.48
C GLY A 92 2.52 0.78 -0.51
N LEU A 93 2.31 1.42 0.64
CA LEU A 93 2.26 2.87 0.75
C LEU A 93 3.59 3.53 0.40
N ILE A 94 4.71 2.99 0.90
CA ILE A 94 6.06 3.49 0.60
C ILE A 94 6.36 3.34 -0.89
N VAL A 95 6.10 2.16 -1.47
CA VAL A 95 6.32 1.88 -2.89
C VAL A 95 5.46 2.79 -3.77
N SER A 96 4.19 3.00 -3.42
CA SER A 96 3.31 3.93 -4.15
C SER A 96 3.79 5.39 -4.02
N ALA A 97 4.19 5.82 -2.82
CA ALA A 97 4.72 7.18 -2.62
C ALA A 97 5.98 7.43 -3.45
N ILE A 98 6.91 6.47 -3.48
CA ILE A 98 8.12 6.53 -4.32
C ILE A 98 7.74 6.51 -5.80
N GLY A 99 6.84 5.62 -6.22
CA GLY A 99 6.37 5.54 -7.61
C GLY A 99 5.77 6.85 -8.10
N ARG A 100 4.94 7.50 -7.28
CA ARG A 100 4.35 8.82 -7.57
C ARG A 100 5.40 9.91 -7.61
N LEU A 101 6.35 9.91 -6.68
CA LEU A 101 7.45 10.87 -6.64
C LEU A 101 8.31 10.77 -7.91
N LEU A 102 8.69 9.55 -8.32
CA LEU A 102 9.44 9.31 -9.55
C LEU A 102 8.65 9.74 -10.78
N THR A 103 7.38 9.37 -10.87
CA THR A 103 6.51 9.74 -12.00
C THR A 103 6.36 11.27 -12.08
N TRP A 104 6.25 11.95 -10.94
CA TRP A 104 6.20 13.40 -10.86
C TRP A 104 7.52 14.04 -11.30
N MET A 105 8.67 13.54 -10.83
CA MET A 105 9.99 14.04 -11.22
C MET A 105 10.23 13.90 -12.72
N VAL A 106 9.91 12.75 -13.31
CA VAL A 106 10.04 12.50 -14.75
C VAL A 106 9.17 13.47 -15.54
N ARG A 107 7.89 13.61 -15.18
CA ARG A 107 6.99 14.57 -15.83
C ARG A 107 7.49 16.01 -15.70
N ARG A 108 8.02 16.39 -14.53
CA ARG A 108 8.55 17.73 -14.28
C ARG A 108 9.78 18.00 -15.15
N TRP A 109 10.66 17.03 -15.30
CA TRP A 109 11.88 17.18 -16.10
C TRP A 109 11.57 17.34 -17.60
N PHE A 110 10.69 16.50 -18.15
CA PHE A 110 10.24 16.64 -19.54
C PHE A 110 9.45 17.94 -19.77
N SER A 111 8.64 18.38 -18.81
CA SER A 111 7.96 19.67 -18.90
C SER A 111 8.95 20.84 -18.87
N SER A 112 10.00 20.79 -18.05
CA SER A 112 11.03 21.84 -18.02
C SER A 112 11.84 21.89 -19.31
N ALA A 113 12.13 20.74 -19.91
CA ALA A 113 12.88 20.64 -21.17
C ALA A 113 12.10 21.13 -22.40
N HIS A 114 10.78 21.28 -22.32
CA HIS A 114 9.94 21.81 -23.41
C HIS A 114 9.80 23.34 -23.38
N TYR A 115 10.24 24.01 -22.30
CA TYR A 115 10.22 25.47 -22.13
C TYR A 115 11.63 26.09 -22.11
N ALA A 116 12.67 25.30 -22.40
CA ALA A 116 14.05 25.74 -22.58
C ALA A 116 14.44 25.61 -24.06
#